data_AF-A0A1N6R7G2-F1
#
_entry.id   AF-A0A1N6R7G2-F1
#
_cell.length_a   1.000
_cell.length_b   1.000
_cell.length_c   1.000
_cell.angle_alpha   90.00
_cell.angle_beta   90.00
_cell.angle_gamma   90.00
#
_symmetry.space_group_name_H-M   'P 1'
#
loop_
_entity.id
_entity.type
_entity.pdbx_description
1 polymer ?
#
loop_
_entity_poly.entity_id
_entity_poly.type
_entity_poly.pdbx_seq_one_letter_code
_entity_poly.pdbx_strand_id
1 'polypeptide(L)' 'MAVLDLIHGGAHRGNNGAIAKFVSDLRDHLARRAVYRQTMRELGELSNRELADLGLNRGAIRSVAYEAAWGAK' A
#
# COMPACT_ATOMS: atom_id res chain seq x y z
N MET A 1 8.91 -42.72 -35.55
CA MET A 1 8.38 -42.80 -34.16
C MET A 1 8.43 -41.42 -33.54
N ALA A 2 7.62 -40.51 -34.08
CA ALA A 2 7.54 -39.11 -33.71
C ALA A 2 6.13 -38.86 -33.19
N VAL A 3 5.89 -38.99 -31.88
CA VAL A 3 4.59 -38.63 -31.26
C VAL A 3 4.67 -38.30 -29.75
N LEU A 4 5.84 -37.97 -29.17
CA LEU A 4 5.93 -37.67 -27.72
C LEU A 4 6.31 -36.23 -27.34
N ASP A 5 6.15 -35.26 -28.25
CA ASP A 5 6.37 -33.82 -27.96
C ASP A 5 5.06 -32.99 -27.96
N LEU A 6 3.93 -33.54 -27.47
CA LEU A 6 2.64 -32.83 -27.49
C LEU A 6 1.98 -32.59 -26.13
N ILE A 7 2.70 -32.59 -25.01
CA ILE A 7 2.09 -32.18 -23.73
C ILE A 7 3.00 -31.21 -22.96
N HIS A 8 3.37 -30.13 -23.64
CA HIS A 8 3.55 -28.84 -22.97
C HIS A 8 2.32 -28.00 -23.26
N GLY A 9 1.19 -28.44 -22.69
CA GLY A 9 -0.05 -27.67 -22.67
C GLY A 9 0.20 -26.38 -21.89
N GLY A 10 0.50 -25.32 -22.63
CA GLY A 10 0.64 -23.98 -22.11
C GLY A 10 -0.55 -23.67 -21.20
N ALA A 11 -0.24 -23.42 -19.93
CA ALA A 11 -1.19 -22.82 -19.02
C ALA A 11 -1.65 -21.50 -19.65
N HIS A 12 -2.82 -21.51 -20.28
CA HIS A 12 -3.56 -20.31 -20.61
C HIS A 12 -3.98 -19.68 -19.29
N ARG A 13 -3.03 -18.96 -18.68
CA ARG A 13 -3.21 -18.12 -17.49
C ARG A 13 -4.14 -16.99 -17.91
N GLY A 14 -5.43 -17.27 -17.82
CA GLY A 14 -6.48 -16.45 -18.37
C GLY A 14 -6.48 -15.01 -17.86
N ASN A 15 -7.06 -14.14 -18.68
CA ASN A 15 -7.36 -12.72 -18.47
C ASN A 15 -7.88 -12.36 -17.05
N ASN A 16 -8.50 -13.33 -16.36
CA ASN A 16 -9.00 -13.21 -14.98
C ASN A 16 -7.89 -12.90 -13.96
N GLY A 17 -6.65 -13.37 -14.19
CA GLY A 17 -5.52 -13.09 -13.29
C GLY A 17 -5.06 -11.64 -13.34
N ALA A 18 -5.14 -11.00 -14.51
CA ALA A 18 -4.73 -9.61 -14.69
C ALA A 18 -5.71 -8.64 -14.01
N ILE A 19 -7.02 -8.90 -14.15
CA ILE A 19 -8.08 -8.10 -13.48
C ILE A 19 -7.99 -8.29 -11.97
N ALA A 20 -7.82 -9.52 -11.48
CA ALA A 20 -7.67 -9.79 -10.05
C ALA A 20 -6.44 -9.08 -9.46
N LYS A 21 -5.31 -9.10 -10.16
CA LYS A 21 -4.10 -8.36 -9.74
C LYS A 21 -4.35 -6.86 -9.69
N PHE A 22 -4.96 -6.28 -10.72
CA PHE A 22 -5.26 -4.85 -10.76
C PHE A 22 -6.16 -4.41 -9.61
N VAL A 23 -7.22 -5.17 -9.33
CA VAL A 23 -8.12 -4.90 -8.20
C VAL A 23 -7.37 -5.00 -6.88
N SER A 24 -6.48 -5.98 -6.72
CA SER A 24 -5.64 -6.10 -5.52
C SER A 24 -4.73 -4.88 -5.35
N ASP A 25 -4.00 -4.48 -6.40
CA ASP A 25 -3.09 -3.33 -6.37
C ASP A 25 -3.85 -2.03 -6.01
N LEU A 26 -5.07 -1.85 -6.54
CA LEU A 26 -5.93 -0.71 -6.21
C LEU A 26 -6.36 -0.74 -4.73
N ARG A 27 -6.76 -1.90 -4.22
CA ARG A 27 -7.17 -2.05 -2.81
C ARG A 27 -6.01 -1.72 -1.88
N ASP A 28 -4.81 -2.20 -2.19
CA ASP A 28 -3.60 -1.89 -1.43
C ASP A 28 -3.29 -0.40 -1.45
N HIS A 29 -3.41 0.25 -2.61
CA HIS A 29 -3.19 1.70 -2.72
C HIS A 29 -4.20 2.51 -1.90
N LEU A 30 -5.48 2.13 -1.96
CA LEU A 30 -6.53 2.77 -1.18
C LEU A 30 -6.34 2.56 0.33
N ALA A 31 -5.93 1.37 0.75
CA ALA A 31 -5.63 1.07 2.15
C ALA A 31 -4.49 1.96 2.68
N ARG A 32 -3.37 2.05 1.95
CA ARG A 32 -2.26 2.95 2.32
C ARG A 32 -2.69 4.41 2.37
N ARG A 33 -3.51 4.84 1.40
CA ARG A 33 -4.05 6.20 1.36
C ARG A 33 -4.98 6.50 2.54
N ALA A 34 -5.76 5.52 3.00
CA ALA A 34 -6.60 5.63 4.18
C ALA A 34 -5.76 5.82 5.44
N VAL A 35 -4.72 5.00 5.64
CA VAL A 35 -3.76 5.14 6.75
C VAL A 35 -3.16 6.53 6.78
N TYR A 36 -2.61 7.02 5.66
CA TYR A 36 -2.03 8.36 5.58
C TYR A 36 -3.03 9.45 6.02
N ARG A 37 -4.26 9.39 5.52
CA ARG A 37 -5.28 10.41 5.83
C ARG A 37 -5.71 10.33 7.29
N GLN A 38 -5.82 9.14 7.84
CA GLN A 38 -6.13 8.92 9.25
C GLN A 38 -5.02 9.51 10.13
N THR A 39 -3.76 9.16 9.89
CA THR A 39 -2.61 9.68 10.66
C THR A 39 -2.50 11.20 10.57
N MET A 40 -2.70 11.78 9.37
CA MET A 40 -2.72 13.23 9.19
C MET A 40 -3.82 13.90 10.01
N ARG A 41 -5.01 13.28 10.11
CA ARG A 41 -6.12 13.82 10.90
C ARG A 41 -5.81 13.73 12.38
N GLU A 42 -5.46 12.54 12.87
CA GLU A 42 -5.19 12.28 14.28
C GLU A 42 -4.05 13.16 14.80
N LEU A 43 -2.88 13.14 14.15
CA LEU A 43 -1.76 13.97 14.55
C LEU A 43 -2.03 15.47 14.33
N GLY A 44 -2.84 15.80 13.31
CA GLY A 44 -3.24 17.17 13.00
C GLY A 44 -4.25 17.76 14.00
N GLU A 45 -4.93 16.93 14.77
CA GLU A 45 -5.84 17.32 15.86
C GLU A 45 -5.08 17.56 17.17
N LEU A 46 -3.93 16.90 17.38
CA LEU A 46 -3.10 17.10 18.57
C LEU A 46 -2.54 18.53 18.66
N SER A 47 -2.41 19.06 19.87
CA SER A 47 -1.76 20.35 20.15
C SER A 47 -0.23 20.29 19.99
N ASN A 48 0.41 21.46 19.95
CA ASN A 48 1.88 21.54 19.89
C ASN A 48 2.56 20.89 21.11
N ARG A 49 1.91 20.89 22.29
CA ARG A 49 2.45 20.24 23.49
C ARG A 49 2.37 18.73 23.37
N GLU A 50 1.21 18.20 23.00
CA GLU A 50 1.04 16.75 22.81
C GLU A 50 1.97 16.21 21.72
N LEU A 51 2.17 16.96 20.64
CA LEU A 51 3.21 16.62 19.66
C LEU A 51 4.62 16.63 20.27
N ALA A 52 4.96 17.64 21.07
CA ALA A 52 6.27 17.73 21.70
C ALA A 52 6.51 16.60 22.71
N ASP A 53 5.47 16.15 23.42
CA ASP A 53 5.51 15.01 24.33
C ASP A 53 5.82 13.71 23.57
N LEU A 54 5.39 13.62 22.31
CA LEU A 54 5.74 12.53 21.38
C LEU A 54 7.10 12.75 20.68
N GLY A 55 7.80 13.85 20.96
CA GLY A 55 9.06 14.22 20.28
C GLY A 55 8.88 14.68 18.83
N LEU A 56 7.67 15.09 18.44
CA LEU A 56 7.33 15.52 17.07
C LEU A 56 7.09 17.03 17.00
N ASN A 57 7.32 17.58 15.81
CA ASN A 57 6.89 18.94 15.45
C ASN A 57 5.80 18.90 14.37
N ARG A 58 5.06 20.01 14.17
CA ARG A 58 3.98 20.06 13.18
C ARG A 58 4.43 19.76 11.74
N GLY A 59 5.67 20.09 11.37
CA GLY A 59 6.26 19.77 10.08
C GLY A 59 6.51 18.27 9.88
N ALA A 60 6.81 17.54 10.96
CA ALA A 60 7.11 16.11 10.94
C ALA A 60 5.87 15.24 10.64
N ILE A 61 4.66 15.73 10.92
CA ILE A 61 3.41 14.96 10.72
C ILE A 61 3.32 14.36 9.32
N ARG A 62 3.65 15.15 8.28
CA ARG A 62 3.57 14.67 6.90
C ARG A 62 4.54 13.51 6.64
N SER A 63 5.74 13.59 7.20
CA SER A 63 6.75 12.53 7.07
C SER A 63 6.29 11.26 7.80
N VAL A 64 5.82 11.39 9.04
CA VAL A 64 5.33 10.27 9.85
C VAL A 64 4.10 9.61 9.22
N ALA A 65 3.13 10.39 8.73
CA ALA A 65 1.97 9.85 8.04
C ALA A 65 2.33 9.14 6.75
N TYR A 66 3.36 9.60 6.03
CA TYR A 66 3.86 8.92 4.85
C TYR A 66 4.54 7.60 5.21
N GLU A 67 5.38 7.61 6.24
CA GLU A 67 6.06 6.42 6.75
C GLU A 67 5.06 5.36 7.26
N ALA A 68 4.01 5.77 7.98
CA ALA A 68 2.95 4.87 8.44
C ALA A 68 2.20 4.19 7.28
N ALA A 69 2.03 4.90 6.16
CA ALA A 69 1.26 4.41 5.00
C ALA A 69 2.09 3.61 3.99
N TRP A 70 3.35 3.96 3.79
CA TRP A 70 4.21 3.35 2.76
C TRP A 70 5.47 2.66 3.32
N GLY A 71 5.72 2.76 4.62
CA GLY A 71 6.96 2.31 5.27
C GLY A 71 8.05 3.39 5.23
N ALA A 72 9.09 3.19 6.06
CA ALA A 72 10.33 3.94 5.92
C ALA A 72 10.97 3.60 4.56
N LYS A 73 11.61 4.59 3.93
CA LYS A 73 12.47 4.32 2.77
C LYS A 73 13.61 3.40 3.15
#